data_AF-A0A976HW02-F1
#
_entry.id   AF-A0A976HW02-F1
#
_cell.length_a   1.000
_cell.length_b   1.000
_cell.length_c   1.000
_cell.angle_alpha   90.00
_cell.angle_beta   90.00
_cell.angle_gamma   90.00
#
_symmetry.space_group_name_H-M   'P 1'
#
loop_
_entity.id
_entity.type
_entity.pdbx_description
1 polymer ?
#
loop_
_entity_poly.entity_id
_entity_poly.type
_entity_poly.pdbx_seq_one_letter_code
_entity_poly.pdbx_strand_id
1 'polypeptide(L)'
;MSQTGGRSLTFRNAFSTAYRSCGVAELLRAVRFTLPAVTACSPTSARAASVEYDKPLRAIGRSIRARRKLLVIAFVAMLMMIFFAASGMYFIEREAQPKAFASIPDAMWWAVMTLTTVGYGDVYPITALGKFFAAIIATCGIAVFALPMAILTAAILDVKVEDE
;
A
#
# COMPACT_ATOMS: atom_id res chain seq x y z
N MET A 1 -35.43 54.59 -24.99
CA MET A 1 -34.31 54.75 -24.04
C MET A 1 -33.84 53.35 -23.65
N SER A 2 -32.86 52.80 -24.39
CA SER A 2 -31.42 52.80 -24.06
C SER A 2 -31.08 51.66 -23.09
N GLN A 3 -30.59 50.52 -23.62
CA GLN A 3 -29.21 49.98 -23.47
C GLN A 3 -28.87 49.56 -22.02
N THR A 4 -28.42 48.34 -21.69
CA THR A 4 -27.25 47.55 -22.14
C THR A 4 -27.41 46.10 -21.62
N GLY A 5 -26.92 45.01 -22.20
CA GLY A 5 -25.79 44.83 -23.11
C GLY A 5 -24.53 44.39 -22.35
N GLY A 6 -24.27 43.07 -22.26
CA GLY A 6 -22.90 42.54 -22.15
C GLY A 6 -22.34 42.22 -20.76
N ARG A 7 -22.60 41.00 -20.24
CA ARG A 7 -21.81 40.35 -19.19
C ARG A 7 -21.24 39.03 -19.71
N SER A 8 -20.29 39.12 -20.63
CA SER A 8 -19.46 37.99 -21.04
C SER A 8 -18.26 38.56 -21.80
N LEU A 9 -17.21 38.98 -21.09
CA LEU A 9 -15.85 39.23 -21.62
C LEU A 9 -14.98 39.96 -20.59
N THR A 10 -14.82 39.42 -19.37
CA THR A 10 -13.83 39.98 -18.41
C THR A 10 -13.31 38.94 -17.41
N PHE A 11 -13.10 37.69 -17.83
CA PHE A 11 -12.42 36.70 -16.95
C PHE A 11 -11.14 36.11 -17.55
N ARG A 12 -10.92 36.24 -18.87
CA ARG A 12 -9.71 35.73 -19.52
C ARG A 12 -8.50 36.67 -19.46
N ASN A 13 -8.68 37.95 -19.13
CA ASN A 13 -7.58 38.93 -19.07
C ASN A 13 -7.06 39.24 -17.64
N ALA A 14 -7.65 38.69 -16.59
CA ALA A 14 -7.14 38.85 -15.23
C ALA A 14 -5.95 37.91 -14.92
N PHE A 15 -5.84 36.79 -15.63
CA PHE A 15 -4.85 35.76 -15.31
C PHE A 15 -3.46 36.02 -15.93
N SER A 16 -3.38 36.76 -17.04
CA SER A 16 -2.10 37.06 -17.70
C SER A 16 -1.32 38.20 -17.06
N THR A 17 -1.97 39.08 -16.30
CA THR A 17 -1.34 40.29 -15.73
C THR A 17 -0.77 40.04 -14.33
N ALA A 18 -1.23 39.00 -13.62
CA ALA A 18 -0.73 38.64 -12.30
C ALA A 18 0.66 37.98 -12.29
N TYR A 19 1.12 37.45 -13.44
CA TYR A 19 2.39 36.71 -13.50
C TYR A 19 3.61 37.55 -13.88
N ARG A 20 3.45 38.82 -14.30
CA ARG A 20 4.58 39.69 -14.73
C ARG A 20 5.19 40.55 -13.61
N SER A 21 4.60 40.55 -12.42
CA SER A 21 5.01 41.45 -11.32
C SER A 21 5.34 40.70 -10.03
N CYS A 22 5.38 39.36 -10.06
CA CYS A 22 5.64 38.50 -8.91
C CYS A 22 7.13 38.55 -8.55
N GLY A 23 7.58 39.70 -8.05
CA GLY A 23 8.92 39.90 -7.55
C GLY A 23 9.15 39.05 -6.31
N VAL A 24 10.38 38.59 -6.13
CA VAL A 24 10.91 37.87 -4.97
C VAL A 24 10.48 38.49 -3.63
N ALA A 25 10.16 39.79 -3.61
CA ALA A 25 9.63 40.51 -2.45
C ALA A 25 8.25 40.04 -1.95
N GLU A 26 7.29 39.68 -2.82
CA GLU A 26 5.98 39.14 -2.39
C GLU A 26 6.12 37.69 -1.91
N LEU A 27 7.00 36.91 -2.55
CA LEU A 27 7.34 35.56 -2.13
C LEU A 27 8.03 35.55 -0.76
N LEU A 28 8.94 36.51 -0.50
CA LEU A 28 9.55 36.71 0.81
C LEU A 28 8.57 37.21 1.87
N ARG A 29 7.56 38.01 1.51
CA ARG A 29 6.47 38.40 2.44
C ARG A 29 5.55 37.23 2.76
N ALA A 30 5.19 36.41 1.78
CA ALA A 30 4.41 35.20 1.98
C ALA A 30 5.15 34.19 2.87
N VAL A 31 6.46 34.01 2.67
CA VAL A 31 7.32 33.14 3.50
C VAL A 31 7.47 33.71 4.91
N ARG A 32 7.60 35.03 5.08
CA ARG A 32 7.73 35.68 6.40
C ARG A 32 6.43 35.71 7.19
N PHE A 33 5.28 35.65 6.52
CA PHE A 33 3.96 35.56 7.15
C PHE A 33 3.56 34.12 7.50
N THR A 34 4.07 33.10 6.79
CA THR A 34 3.83 31.69 7.12
C THR A 34 4.78 31.16 8.20
N LEU A 35 5.96 31.77 8.37
CA LEU A 35 6.93 31.38 9.39
C LEU A 35 6.40 31.34 10.85
N PRO A 36 5.62 32.32 11.36
CA PRO A 36 5.10 32.23 12.73
C PRO A 36 4.03 31.15 12.92
N ALA A 37 3.39 30.65 11.85
CA ALA A 37 2.46 29.52 11.93
C ALA A 37 3.19 28.17 12.08
N VAL A 38 4.45 28.08 11.62
CA VAL A 38 5.24 26.84 11.71
C VAL A 38 6.02 26.76 13.02
N THR A 39 6.51 27.88 13.57
CA THR A 39 7.24 27.92 14.85
C THR A 39 6.35 27.94 16.10
N ALA A 40 5.04 28.14 15.93
CA ALA A 40 4.06 28.07 17.01
C ALA A 40 3.50 26.66 17.27
N CYS A 41 4.16 25.59 16.80
CA CYS A 41 3.84 24.26 17.29
C CYS A 41 4.40 24.12 18.71
N SER A 42 3.66 24.64 19.69
CA SER A 42 3.95 24.44 21.10
C SER A 42 3.97 22.92 21.40
N PRO A 43 4.75 22.47 22.40
CA PRO A 43 4.79 21.05 22.79
C PRO A 43 3.41 20.51 23.21
N THR A 44 2.45 21.39 23.53
CA THR A 44 1.05 21.07 23.77
C THR A 44 0.26 20.73 22.50
N SER A 45 0.55 21.35 21.34
CA SER A 45 -0.08 21.01 20.05
C SER A 45 0.40 19.65 19.53
N ALA A 46 1.70 19.36 19.64
CA ALA A 46 2.26 18.04 19.31
C ALA A 46 1.69 16.93 20.21
N ARG A 47 1.48 17.22 21.51
CA ARG A 47 0.86 16.28 22.45
C ARG A 47 -0.64 16.09 22.19
N ALA A 48 -1.38 17.15 21.86
CA ALA A 48 -2.78 17.06 21.44
C ALA A 48 -2.93 16.22 20.17
N ALA A 49 -2.09 16.42 19.15
CA ALA A 49 -2.09 15.61 17.93
C ALA A 49 -1.82 14.11 18.20
N SER A 50 -0.92 13.79 19.14
CA SER A 50 -0.65 12.40 19.52
C SER A 50 -1.81 11.74 20.31
N VAL A 51 -2.63 12.54 21.01
CA VAL A 51 -3.83 12.12 21.76
C VAL A 51 -5.10 12.21 20.91
N GLU A 52 -5.00 12.65 19.66
CA GLU A 52 -6.09 12.58 18.69
C GLU A 52 -5.95 11.36 17.78
N TYR A 53 -4.70 10.91 17.57
CA TYR A 53 -4.37 9.71 16.79
C TYR A 53 -4.59 8.39 17.55
N ASP A 54 -4.71 8.43 18.88
CA ASP A 54 -4.95 7.25 19.72
C ASP A 54 -6.36 6.65 19.49
N LYS A 55 -7.37 7.50 19.28
CA LYS A 55 -8.77 7.11 19.03
C LYS A 55 -8.93 6.25 17.76
N PRO A 56 -8.47 6.69 16.56
CA PRO A 56 -8.59 5.88 15.35
C PRO A 56 -7.74 4.62 15.39
N LEU A 57 -6.52 4.67 15.97
CA LEU A 57 -5.69 3.47 16.12
C LEU A 57 -6.33 2.43 17.04
N ARG A 58 -6.96 2.86 18.14
CA ARG A 58 -7.69 1.97 19.05
C ARG A 58 -8.97 1.42 18.42
N ALA A 59 -9.64 2.20 17.57
CA ALA A 59 -10.80 1.72 16.80
C ALA A 59 -10.38 0.61 15.81
N ILE A 60 -9.36 0.86 14.98
CA ILE A 60 -8.81 -0.13 14.04
C ILE A 60 -8.34 -1.39 14.78
N GLY A 61 -7.66 -1.23 15.92
CA GLY A 61 -7.19 -2.35 16.73
C GLY A 61 -8.32 -3.24 17.28
N ARG A 62 -9.49 -2.66 17.60
CA ARG A 62 -10.68 -3.42 18.00
C ARG A 62 -11.29 -4.19 16.82
N SER A 63 -11.44 -3.55 15.66
CA SER A 63 -12.01 -4.17 14.45
C SER A 63 -11.16 -5.32 13.91
N ILE A 64 -9.82 -5.18 13.93
CA ILE A 64 -8.89 -6.26 13.58
C ILE A 64 -9.03 -7.43 14.57
N ARG A 65 -9.12 -7.15 15.87
CA ARG A 65 -9.24 -8.18 16.91
C ARG A 65 -10.56 -8.95 16.82
N ALA A 66 -11.64 -8.29 16.39
CA ALA A 66 -12.93 -8.94 16.11
C ALA A 66 -12.80 -9.97 14.97
N ARG A 67 -11.99 -9.67 13.95
CA ARG A 67 -11.77 -10.51 12.76
C ARG A 67 -10.55 -11.42 12.86
N ARG A 68 -9.92 -11.52 14.03
CA ARG A 68 -8.67 -12.30 14.25
C ARG A 68 -8.74 -13.73 13.74
N LYS A 69 -9.90 -14.40 13.89
CA LYS A 69 -10.06 -15.80 13.48
C LYS A 69 -9.92 -15.96 11.96
N LEU A 70 -10.55 -15.05 11.20
CA LEU A 70 -10.46 -15.03 9.74
C LEU A 70 -9.05 -14.69 9.28
N LEU A 71 -8.39 -13.73 9.93
CA LEU A 71 -6.99 -13.41 9.65
C LEU A 71 -6.08 -14.62 9.87
N VAL A 72 -6.22 -15.31 11.01
CA VAL A 72 -5.43 -16.52 11.31
C VAL A 72 -5.66 -17.60 10.25
N ILE A 73 -6.92 -17.84 9.84
CA ILE A 73 -7.23 -18.82 8.78
C ILE A 73 -6.58 -18.41 7.46
N ALA A 74 -6.63 -17.13 7.08
CA ALA A 74 -6.01 -16.63 5.86
C ALA A 74 -4.47 -16.78 5.88
N PHE A 75 -3.82 -16.47 7.01
CA PHE A 75 -2.38 -16.68 7.18
C PHE A 75 -2.00 -18.16 7.16
N VAL A 76 -2.79 -19.03 7.81
CA VAL A 76 -2.55 -20.48 7.76
C VAL A 76 -2.71 -21.02 6.33
N ALA A 77 -3.73 -20.57 5.58
CA ALA A 77 -3.90 -20.93 4.19
C ALA A 77 -2.71 -20.49 3.32
N MET A 78 -2.18 -19.29 3.56
CA MET A 78 -0.97 -18.80 2.90
C MET A 78 0.25 -19.68 3.19
N LEU A 79 0.48 -20.04 4.46
CA LEU A 79 1.60 -20.91 4.85
C LEU A 79 1.46 -22.33 4.26
N MET A 80 0.25 -22.88 4.26
CA MET A 80 -0.03 -24.18 3.62
C MET A 80 0.26 -24.15 2.12
N MET A 81 -0.13 -23.08 1.43
CA MET A 81 0.14 -22.89 0.00
C MET A 81 1.65 -22.78 -0.27
N ILE A 82 2.40 -22.03 0.55
CA ILE A 82 3.86 -21.93 0.45
C ILE A 82 4.51 -23.30 0.62
N PHE A 83 4.09 -24.07 1.62
CA PHE A 83 4.63 -25.40 1.86
C PHE A 83 4.36 -26.37 0.70
N PHE A 84 3.14 -26.33 0.13
CA PHE A 84 2.78 -27.14 -1.03
C PHE A 84 3.58 -26.74 -2.28
N ALA A 85 3.70 -25.44 -2.55
CA ALA A 85 4.50 -24.91 -3.65
C ALA A 85 5.98 -25.29 -3.52
N ALA A 86 6.56 -25.14 -2.34
CA ALA A 86 7.95 -25.49 -2.05
C ALA A 86 8.22 -27.00 -2.24
N SER A 87 7.33 -27.84 -1.70
CA SER A 87 7.44 -29.29 -1.84
C SER A 87 7.35 -29.72 -3.30
N GLY A 88 6.35 -29.21 -4.03
CA GLY A 88 6.19 -29.50 -5.46
C GLY A 88 7.40 -29.06 -6.28
N MET A 89 7.91 -27.85 -6.03
CA MET A 89 9.07 -27.34 -6.75
C MET A 89 10.35 -28.10 -6.43
N TYR A 90 10.55 -28.49 -5.17
CA TYR A 90 11.69 -29.31 -4.76
C TYR A 90 11.73 -30.64 -5.52
N PHE A 91 10.60 -31.34 -5.65
CA PHE A 91 10.58 -32.61 -6.39
C PHE A 91 10.83 -32.44 -7.90
N ILE A 92 10.38 -31.34 -8.50
CA ILE A 92 10.53 -31.09 -9.94
C ILE A 92 11.95 -30.62 -10.29
N GLU A 93 12.53 -29.72 -9.49
CA GLU A 93 13.78 -29.02 -9.84
C GLU A 93 15.03 -29.56 -9.15
N ARG A 94 14.93 -30.45 -8.14
CA ARG A 94 16.11 -30.98 -7.42
C ARG A 94 17.16 -31.62 -8.32
N GLU A 95 16.74 -32.29 -9.40
CA GLU A 95 17.66 -32.98 -10.32
C GLU A 95 18.36 -31.98 -11.25
N ALA A 96 17.64 -30.96 -11.70
CA ALA A 96 18.17 -29.93 -12.60
C ALA A 96 19.03 -28.90 -11.86
N GLN A 97 18.69 -28.57 -10.61
CA GLN A 97 19.33 -27.52 -9.82
C GLN A 97 19.55 -27.94 -8.36
N PRO A 98 20.45 -28.91 -8.09
CA PRO A 98 20.68 -29.43 -6.74
C PRO A 98 21.27 -28.41 -5.76
N LYS A 99 21.87 -27.32 -6.25
CA LYS A 99 22.40 -26.23 -5.41
C LYS A 99 21.34 -25.21 -5.01
N ALA A 100 20.38 -24.93 -5.89
CA ALA A 100 19.35 -23.92 -5.67
C ALA A 100 18.11 -24.50 -4.95
N PHE A 101 17.78 -25.76 -5.23
CA PHE A 101 16.71 -26.53 -4.58
C PHE A 101 17.31 -27.70 -3.78
N ALA A 102 18.29 -27.41 -2.91
CA ALA A 102 19.00 -28.42 -2.13
C ALA A 102 18.10 -29.04 -1.04
N SER A 103 17.26 -28.23 -0.42
CA SER A 103 16.34 -28.65 0.65
C SER A 103 14.96 -28.00 0.52
N ILE A 104 13.97 -28.55 1.24
CA ILE A 104 12.61 -27.97 1.27
C ILE A 104 12.64 -26.51 1.77
N PRO A 105 13.40 -26.15 2.83
CA PRO A 105 13.55 -24.74 3.23
C PRO A 105 14.06 -23.81 2.12
N ASP A 106 14.99 -24.26 1.28
CA ASP A 106 15.49 -23.44 0.15
C ASP A 106 14.38 -23.24 -0.90
N ALA A 107 13.59 -24.29 -1.16
CA ALA A 107 12.40 -24.18 -2.01
C ALA A 107 11.30 -23.30 -1.39
N MET A 108 11.21 -23.25 -0.05
CA MET A 108 10.28 -22.35 0.66
C MET A 108 10.67 -20.89 0.46
N TRP A 109 11.96 -20.55 0.43
CA TRP A 109 12.40 -19.19 0.09
C TRP A 109 11.89 -18.76 -1.28
N TRP A 110 12.07 -19.61 -2.29
CA TRP A 110 11.51 -19.39 -3.64
C TRP A 110 9.98 -19.22 -3.61
N ALA A 111 9.27 -20.10 -2.89
CA ALA A 111 7.82 -20.08 -2.80
C ALA A 111 7.30 -18.80 -2.10
N VAL A 112 7.96 -18.33 -1.03
CA VAL A 112 7.63 -17.07 -0.35
C VAL A 112 7.82 -15.90 -1.30
N MET A 113 8.96 -15.80 -1.98
CA MET A 113 9.26 -14.70 -2.91
C MET A 113 8.29 -14.67 -4.09
N THR A 114 7.90 -15.84 -4.59
CA THR A 114 6.94 -15.97 -5.69
C THR A 114 5.53 -15.58 -5.25
N LEU A 115 5.08 -16.08 -4.09
CA LEU A 115 3.72 -15.86 -3.59
C LEU A 115 3.51 -14.42 -3.10
N THR A 116 4.56 -13.77 -2.58
CA THR A 116 4.54 -12.34 -2.22
C THR A 116 4.82 -11.42 -3.40
N THR A 117 5.03 -11.96 -4.60
CA THR A 117 5.34 -11.20 -5.83
C THR A 117 6.62 -10.35 -5.77
N VAL A 118 7.50 -10.60 -4.79
CA VAL A 118 8.80 -9.91 -4.68
C VAL A 118 9.76 -10.38 -5.77
N GLY A 119 9.91 -11.70 -5.91
CA GLY A 119 10.65 -12.33 -7.01
C GLY A 119 12.06 -11.78 -7.27
N TYR A 120 12.96 -11.88 -6.29
CA TYR A 120 14.35 -11.41 -6.45
C TYR A 120 15.09 -12.00 -7.66
N GLY A 121 14.72 -13.19 -8.10
CA GLY A 121 15.31 -13.85 -9.26
C GLY A 121 16.65 -14.55 -8.97
N ASP A 122 16.98 -14.73 -7.69
CA ASP A 122 18.13 -15.50 -7.20
C ASP A 122 17.94 -17.01 -7.41
N VAL A 123 16.72 -17.50 -7.20
CA VAL A 123 16.32 -18.88 -7.42
C VAL A 123 15.07 -18.88 -8.31
N TYR A 124 15.06 -19.71 -9.35
CA TYR A 124 13.91 -19.87 -10.25
C TYR A 124 13.94 -21.23 -10.96
N PRO A 125 12.79 -21.80 -11.36
CA PRO A 125 12.75 -23.05 -12.10
C PRO A 125 13.32 -22.89 -13.50
N ILE A 126 14.18 -23.82 -13.92
CA ILE A 126 14.74 -23.84 -15.28
C ILE A 126 14.03 -24.83 -16.18
N THR A 127 13.42 -25.88 -15.62
CA THR A 127 12.73 -26.91 -16.40
C THR A 127 11.40 -26.41 -16.96
N ALA A 128 10.97 -26.97 -18.09
CA ALA A 128 9.68 -26.62 -18.68
C ALA A 128 8.50 -26.95 -17.73
N LEU A 129 8.60 -28.09 -17.04
CA LEU A 129 7.59 -28.52 -16.06
C LEU A 129 7.56 -27.60 -14.84
N GLY A 130 8.73 -27.22 -14.31
CA GLY A 130 8.84 -26.29 -13.18
C GLY A 130 8.29 -24.90 -13.51
N LYS A 131 8.54 -24.39 -14.72
CA LYS A 131 7.97 -23.11 -15.19
C LYS A 131 6.45 -23.16 -15.31
N PHE A 132 5.89 -24.25 -15.85
CA PHE A 132 4.44 -24.43 -15.93
C PHE A 132 3.80 -24.51 -14.54
N PHE A 133 4.40 -25.29 -13.63
CA PHE A 133 3.96 -25.37 -12.24
C PHE A 133 4.04 -24.03 -11.52
N ALA A 134 5.15 -23.29 -11.69
CA ALA A 134 5.32 -21.95 -11.14
C ALA A 134 4.26 -20.96 -11.62
N ALA A 135 3.86 -21.01 -12.90
CA ALA A 135 2.81 -20.15 -13.44
C ALA A 135 1.44 -20.39 -12.77
N ILE A 136 1.10 -21.66 -12.51
CA ILE A 136 -0.12 -22.04 -11.79
C ILE A 136 -0.04 -21.54 -10.34
N ILE A 137 1.07 -21.82 -9.65
CA ILE A 137 1.28 -21.41 -8.27
C ILE A 137 1.26 -19.88 -8.12
N ALA A 138 1.86 -19.14 -9.05
CA ALA A 138 1.86 -17.67 -9.02
C ALA A 138 0.42 -17.12 -9.11
N THR A 139 -0.40 -17.68 -10.00
CA THR A 139 -1.80 -17.27 -10.17
C THR A 139 -2.63 -17.58 -8.91
N CYS A 140 -2.50 -18.79 -8.37
CA CYS A 140 -3.16 -19.19 -7.12
C CYS A 140 -2.64 -18.40 -5.92
N GLY A 141 -1.36 -18.05 -5.91
CA GLY A 141 -0.71 -17.30 -4.83
C GLY A 141 -1.30 -15.92 -4.66
N ILE A 142 -1.55 -15.21 -5.75
CA ILE A 142 -2.23 -13.89 -5.72
C ILE A 142 -3.64 -14.00 -5.12
N ALA A 143 -4.39 -15.05 -5.46
CA ALA A 143 -5.73 -15.27 -4.92
C ALA A 143 -5.71 -15.50 -3.39
N VAL A 144 -4.74 -16.27 -2.88
CA VAL A 144 -4.58 -16.51 -1.43
C VAL A 144 -4.06 -15.26 -0.72
N PHE A 145 -3.14 -14.52 -1.33
CA PHE A 145 -2.61 -13.27 -0.80
C PHE A 145 -3.68 -12.17 -0.68
N ALA A 146 -4.71 -12.21 -1.53
CA ALA A 146 -5.83 -11.29 -1.45
C ALA A 146 -6.68 -11.45 -0.18
N LEU A 147 -6.68 -12.64 0.45
CA LEU A 147 -7.50 -12.91 1.64
C LEU A 147 -7.15 -12.03 2.85
N PRO A 148 -5.90 -12.01 3.37
CA PRO A 148 -5.56 -11.16 4.51
C PRO A 148 -5.74 -9.68 4.19
N MET A 149 -5.44 -9.26 2.94
CA MET A 149 -5.64 -7.89 2.48
C MET A 149 -7.13 -7.49 2.52
N ALA A 150 -8.01 -8.31 1.98
CA ALA A 150 -9.46 -8.05 1.99
C ALA A 150 -10.03 -7.97 3.41
N ILE A 151 -9.60 -8.87 4.31
CA ILE A 151 -10.05 -8.84 5.71
C ILE A 151 -9.59 -7.57 6.41
N LEU A 152 -8.34 -7.14 6.16
CA LEU A 152 -7.79 -5.91 6.72
C LEU A 152 -8.52 -4.67 6.19
N THR A 153 -8.76 -4.59 4.88
CA THR A 153 -9.56 -3.52 4.27
C THR A 153 -10.93 -3.44 4.90
N ALA A 154 -11.62 -4.57 5.05
CA ALA A 154 -12.95 -4.60 5.62
C ALA A 154 -12.96 -4.24 7.12
N ALA A 155 -11.86 -4.46 7.85
CA ALA A 155 -11.70 -3.98 9.23
C ALA A 155 -11.56 -2.45 9.32
N ILE A 156 -10.91 -1.83 8.32
CA ILE A 156 -10.74 -0.36 8.26
C ILE A 156 -12.05 0.31 7.82
N LEU A 157 -12.77 -0.29 6.87
CA LEU A 157 -14.06 0.23 6.41
C LEU A 157 -15.11 0.26 7.53
N ASP A 158 -15.09 -0.73 8.43
CA ASP A 158 -15.97 -0.79 9.61
C ASP A 158 -15.83 0.46 10.49
N VAL A 159 -14.61 0.96 10.67
CA VAL A 159 -14.33 2.14 11.51
C VAL A 159 -14.93 3.39 10.89
N LYS A 160 -14.97 3.49 9.55
CA LYS A 160 -15.55 4.64 8.83
C LYS A 160 -17.07 4.70 8.88
N VAL A 161 -17.73 3.57 9.14
CA VAL A 161 -19.20 3.50 9.23
C VAL A 161 -19.69 3.97 10.59
N GLU A 162 -18.86 3.95 11.63
CA GLU A 162 -19.21 4.45 12.97
C GLU A 162 -19.23 5.99 13.07
N ASP A 163 -18.72 6.70 12.05
CA ASP A 163 -18.56 8.16 12.03
C ASP A 163 -19.70 8.92 11.29
N GLU A 164 -20.77 8.24 10.84
CA GLU A 164 -22.02 8.80 10.27
C GLU A 164 -23.22 8.52 11.18
#